data_AF-A0A7W0MRX7-F1
#
_entry.id   AF-A0A7W0MRX7-F1
#
_cell.length_a   1.000
_cell.length_b   1.000
_cell.length_c   1.000
_cell.angle_alpha   90.00
_cell.angle_beta   90.00
_cell.angle_gamma   90.00
#
_symmetry.space_group_name_H-M   'P 1'
#
loop_
_entity.id
_entity.type
_entity.pdbx_description
1 polymer ?
#
loop_
_entity_poly.entity_id
_entity_poly.type
_entity_poly.pdbx_seq_one_letter_code
_entity_poly.pdbx_strand_id
1 'polypeptide(L)' 'MTAQQALVFLPLAALVAVSPGANNLLAFVNGAQAGWRRAGRALAGRLAAFAIMVVLAALGLGALLERSAFAFGLLKWAGV' A
#
# COMPACT_ATOMS: atom_id res chain seq x y z
N MET A 1 7.83 17.64 5.04
CA MET A 1 9.12 17.14 4.51
C MET A 1 9.94 18.33 4.03
N THR A 2 11.22 18.36 4.34
CA THR A 2 12.14 19.38 3.79
C THR A 2 12.68 18.93 2.42
N ALA A 3 13.20 19.85 1.61
CA ALA A 3 13.74 19.53 0.28
C ALA A 3 14.88 18.49 0.34
N GLN A 4 15.74 18.57 1.36
CA GLN A 4 16.81 17.60 1.60
C GLN A 4 16.26 16.19 1.89
N GLN A 5 15.18 16.08 2.67
CA GLN A 5 14.54 14.78 2.94
C GLN A 5 13.96 14.17 1.67
N ALA A 6 13.35 14.98 0.79
CA ALA A 6 12.80 14.50 -0.48
C ALA A 6 13.89 13.97 -1.42
N LEU A 7 15.02 14.68 -1.53
CA LEU A 7 16.16 14.27 -2.36
C LEU A 7 16.77 12.93 -1.93
N VAL A 8 16.80 12.64 -0.63
CA VAL A 8 17.27 11.36 -0.10
C VAL A 8 16.18 10.28 -0.18
N PHE A 9 14.92 10.65 0.06
CA PHE A 9 13.80 9.73 0.07
C PHE A 9 13.52 9.13 -1.30
N LEU A 10 13.48 9.94 -2.36
CA LEU A 10 13.12 9.49 -3.71
C LEU A 10 13.99 8.31 -4.23
N PRO A 11 15.33 8.38 -4.20
CA PRO A 11 16.17 7.28 -4.68
C PRO A 11 16.05 6.03 -3.80
N LEU A 12 15.94 6.19 -2.47
CA LEU A 12 15.75 5.06 -1.56
C LEU A 12 14.39 4.39 -1.77
N ALA A 13 13.33 5.17 -1.93
CA ALA A 13 12.00 4.67 -2.22
C ALA A 13 11.97 3.91 -3.56
N ALA A 14 12.66 4.42 -4.59
CA ALA A 14 12.80 3.74 -5.86
C ALA A 14 13.58 2.41 -5.72
N LEU A 15 14.69 2.40 -4.97
CA LEU A 15 15.47 1.19 -4.72
C LEU A 15 14.63 0.10 -4.05
N VAL A 16 13.85 0.48 -3.03
CA VAL A 16 12.92 -0.43 -2.34
C VAL A 16 11.81 -0.91 -3.29
N ALA A 17 11.25 -0.02 -4.12
CA ALA A 17 10.17 -0.36 -5.04
C ALA A 17 10.59 -1.36 -6.14
N VAL A 18 11.86 -1.35 -6.55
CA VAL A 18 12.39 -2.29 -7.56
C VAL A 18 12.50 -3.71 -7.02
N SER A 19 12.76 -3.87 -5.71
CA SER A 19 12.85 -5.20 -5.11
C SER A 19 11.47 -5.87 -5.00
N PRO A 20 11.21 -7.00 -5.68
CA PRO A 20 9.94 -7.69 -5.55
C PRO A 20 9.87 -8.37 -4.17
N GLY A 21 9.06 -7.82 -3.26
CA GLY A 21 8.76 -8.46 -1.98
C GLY A 21 7.97 -9.77 -2.15
N ALA A 22 7.86 -10.56 -1.07
CA ALA A 22 7.19 -11.87 -1.08
C ALA A 22 5.76 -11.82 -1.68
N ASN A 23 4.98 -10.80 -1.36
CA ASN A 23 3.63 -10.60 -1.92
C ASN A 23 3.64 -10.39 -3.46
N ASN A 24 4.65 -9.69 -3.99
CA ASN A 24 4.78 -9.49 -5.44
C ASN A 24 5.20 -10.80 -6.12
N LEU A 25 6.12 -11.57 -5.52
CA LEU A 25 6.51 -12.88 -6.03
C LEU A 25 5.34 -13.86 -6.03
N LEU A 26 4.57 -13.93 -4.95
CA LEU A 26 3.35 -14.75 -4.87
C LEU A 26 2.32 -14.33 -5.93
N ALA A 27 2.11 -13.03 -6.12
CA ALA A 27 1.23 -12.53 -7.18
C ALA A 27 1.72 -12.92 -8.58
N PHE A 28 3.03 -12.91 -8.83
CA PHE A 28 3.62 -13.39 -10.09
C PHE A 28 3.39 -14.89 -10.31
N VAL A 29 3.67 -15.72 -9.30
CA VAL A 29 3.45 -17.17 -9.36
C VAL A 29 1.96 -17.48 -9.61
N ASN A 30 1.07 -16.86 -8.84
CA ASN A 30 -0.37 -17.03 -9.00
C ASN A 30 -0.86 -16.51 -10.37
N GLY A 31 -0.31 -15.39 -10.84
CA GLY A 31 -0.64 -14.82 -12.13
C GLY A 31 -0.22 -15.71 -13.31
N ALA A 32 0.97 -16.30 -13.22
CA ALA A 32 1.49 -17.25 -14.21
C ALA A 32 0.63 -18.52 -14.27
N GLN A 33 0.13 -19.02 -13.14
CA GLN A 33 -0.71 -20.22 -13.07
C GLN A 33 -2.18 -19.97 -13.46
N ALA A 34 -2.75 -18.83 -13.08
CA ALA A 34 -4.18 -18.56 -13.23
C ALA A 34 -4.58 -17.98 -14.60
N GLY A 35 -3.60 -17.52 -15.39
CA GLY A 35 -3.78 -16.89 -16.71
C GLY A 35 -4.12 -15.38 -16.64
N TRP A 36 -3.87 -14.68 -17.74
CA TRP A 36 -3.86 -13.21 -17.80
C TRP A 36 -5.18 -12.54 -17.37
N ARG A 37 -6.35 -13.11 -17.71
CA ARG A 37 -7.66 -12.52 -17.36
C ARG A 37 -7.96 -12.58 -15.86
N ARG A 38 -7.48 -13.60 -15.16
CA ARG A 38 -7.65 -13.72 -13.70
C ARG A 38 -6.61 -12.87 -12.98
N ALA A 39 -5.36 -12.91 -13.46
CA ALA A 39 -4.27 -12.07 -12.98
C ALA A 39 -4.62 -10.57 -13.07
N GLY A 40 -5.17 -10.12 -14.20
CA GLY A 40 -5.56 -8.72 -14.42
C GLY A 40 -6.66 -8.25 -13.44
N ARG A 41 -7.66 -9.08 -13.15
CA ARG A 41 -8.70 -8.78 -12.15
C ARG A 41 -8.14 -8.68 -10.74
N ALA A 42 -7.26 -9.61 -10.36
CA ALA A 42 -6.59 -9.57 -9.06
C ALA A 42 -5.69 -8.33 -8.91
N LEU A 43 -4.96 -7.96 -9.97
CA LEU A 43 -4.13 -6.77 -9.99
C LEU A 43 -4.97 -5.50 -9.87
N ALA A 44 -6.10 -5.40 -10.58
CA ALA A 44 -7.01 -4.26 -10.48
C ALA A 44 -7.54 -4.08 -9.06
N GLY A 45 -7.98 -5.15 -8.40
CA GLY A 45 -8.42 -5.11 -7.01
C GLY A 45 -7.31 -4.66 -6.06
N ARG A 46 -6.09 -5.16 -6.27
CA ARG A 46 -4.90 -4.76 -5.48
C ARG A 46 -4.57 -3.27 -5.65
N LEU A 47 -4.59 -2.77 -6.89
CA LEU A 47 -4.32 -1.35 -7.16
C LEU A 47 -5.41 -0.46 -6.56
N ALA A 48 -6.68 -0.85 -6.64
CA ALA A 48 -7.78 -0.12 -6.02
C ALA A 48 -7.62 -0.04 -4.49
N ALA A 49 -7.29 -1.17 -3.83
CA ALA A 49 -7.05 -1.20 -2.39
C ALA A 49 -5.88 -0.30 -1.97
N PHE A 50 -4.76 -0.34 -2.71
CA PHE A 50 -3.61 0.54 -2.44
C PHE A 50 -3.94 2.01 -2.70
N ALA A 51 -4.70 2.33 -3.73
CA ALA A 51 -5.13 3.70 -3.98
C ALA A 51 -5.97 4.25 -2.82
N ILE A 52 -6.93 3.48 -2.31
CA ILE A 52 -7.74 3.85 -1.14
C ILE A 52 -6.82 4.07 0.07
N MET A 53 -5.92 3.13 0.36
CA MET A 53 -4.98 3.24 1.47
C MET A 53 -4.13 4.51 1.38
N VAL A 54 -3.55 4.79 0.21
CA VAL A 54 -2.70 5.99 -0.01
C VAL A 54 -3.52 7.27 0.14
N VAL A 55 -4.73 7.33 -0.40
CA VAL A 55 -5.61 8.48 -0.26
C VAL A 55 -5.94 8.74 1.21
N LEU A 56 -6.33 7.71 1.97
CA LEU A 56 -6.60 7.85 3.39
C LEU A 56 -5.37 8.33 4.17
N ALA A 57 -4.19 7.76 3.89
CA ALA A 57 -2.94 8.17 4.50
C ALA A 57 -2.60 9.64 4.18
N ALA A 58 -2.75 10.05 2.92
CA ALA A 58 -2.49 11.41 2.44
C ALA A 58 -3.46 12.44 3.04
N LEU A 59 -4.72 12.06 3.26
CA LEU A 59 -5.71 12.88 3.95
C LEU A 59 -5.46 13.01 5.46
N GLY A 60 -4.43 12.35 6.00
CA GLY A 60 -4.04 12.50 7.39
C GLY A 60 -4.69 11.48 8.34
N LEU A 61 -5.04 10.29 7.84
CA LEU A 61 -5.53 9.20 8.70
C LEU A 61 -4.62 8.98 9.92
N GLY A 62 -3.29 9.01 9.75
CA GLY A 62 -2.35 8.90 10.87
C GLY A 62 -2.59 9.95 11.98
N ALA A 63 -2.75 11.23 11.60
CA ALA A 63 -3.01 12.30 12.56
C ALA A 63 -4.39 12.17 13.25
N LEU A 64 -5.39 11.61 12.55
CA LEU A 64 -6.68 11.30 13.15
C LEU A 64 -6.55 10.18 14.20
N LEU A 65 -5.81 9.12 13.88
CA LEU A 65 -5.62 7.98 14.76
C LEU A 65 -4.79 8.34 16.00
N GLU A 66 -3.81 9.23 15.86
CA GLU A 66 -3.03 9.76 17.00
C GLU A 66 -3.87 10.55 17.99
N ARG A 67 -4.92 11.24 17.52
CA ARG A 67 -5.75 12.13 18.33
C ARG A 67 -7.03 11.48 18.87
N SER A 68 -7.47 10.36 18.29
CA SER A 68 -8.74 9.72 18.63
C SER A 68 -8.59 8.23 18.91
N ALA A 69 -8.65 7.87 20.20
CA ALA A 69 -8.68 6.48 20.63
C ALA A 69 -9.89 5.72 20.08
N PHE A 70 -11.03 6.39 19.87
CA PHE A 70 -12.23 5.79 19.29
C PHE A 70 -12.00 5.43 17.80
N ALA A 71 -11.46 6.34 17.00
CA ALA A 71 -11.18 6.08 15.59
C ALA A 71 -10.13 4.97 15.43
N PHE A 72 -9.11 4.97 16.29
CA PHE A 72 -8.13 3.88 16.36
C PHE A 72 -8.77 2.54 16.74
N GLY A 73 -9.64 2.52 17.73
CA GLY A 73 -10.40 1.33 18.12
C GLY A 73 -11.25 0.78 16.97
N LEU A 74 -12.00 1.65 16.28
CA LEU A 74 -12.84 1.26 15.16
C LEU A 74 -12.02 0.68 14.01
N LEU A 75 -10.94 1.35 13.61
CA LEU A 75 -10.07 0.86 12.53
C LEU A 75 -9.41 -0.47 12.90
N LYS A 76 -8.98 -0.61 14.16
CA LYS A 76 -8.41 -1.86 14.67
C LYS A 76 -9.41 -3.00 14.55
N TRP A 77 -10.65 -2.83 14.99
CA TRP A 77 -11.68 -3.89 14.90
C TRP A 77 -12.16 -4.14 13.47
N ALA A 78 -12.15 -3.13 12.59
CA ALA A 78 -12.52 -3.31 11.20
C ALA A 78 -11.45 -4.04 10.36
N GLY A 79 -10.18 -3.96 10.78
CA GLY A 79 -9.04 -4.59 10.10
C GLY A 79 -8.54 -5.90 10.73
N VAL A 80 -9.09 -6.28 11.89
CA VAL A 80 -8.90 -7.59 12.54
C VAL A 80 -9.95 -8.55 11.97
#